data_AF-A0A6L9KWA5-F1
#
_entry.id   AF-A0A6L9KWA5-F1
#
_cell.length_a   1.000
_cell.length_b   1.000
_cell.length_c   1.000
_cell.angle_alpha   90.00
_cell.angle_beta   90.00
_cell.angle_gamma   90.00
#
_symmetry.space_group_name_H-M   'P 1'
#
loop_
_entity.id
_entity.type
_entity.pdbx_description
1 polymer ?
#
loop_
_entity_poly.entity_id
_entity_poly.type
_entity_poly.pdbx_seq_one_letter_code
_entity_poly.pdbx_strand_id
1 'polypeptide(L)'
;MPIENSQINPPPIWTEQEKWVWGKLSKGEIADFTTKEAKEGLGIRTDDSQKWSETTVLSPAFLQTILLNDPYREALPWSGVKIIGAWIKEPLFLEDAVFGRPWWMNKCRFEKEVVLSGLRTPWSISLKGSIFSAALSLLNAKVGGTLNMGGSTFTSPLNMNSLKVEEHLFMNGKAQFTEVNLVAAKVGGTLDMGGSTFTGFLEMNRLEVRGTLNMGGSTFTGPLNMNSLKVGQSLLMREGAQFVEVDLT
;
A
#
# COMPACT_ATOMS: atom_id res chain seq x y z
N MET A 1 16.36 15.83 -26.48
CA MET A 1 15.11 16.62 -26.61
C MET A 1 14.07 15.94 -25.73
N PRO A 2 13.35 16.65 -24.85
CA PRO A 2 12.20 16.04 -24.20
C PRO A 2 11.18 15.79 -25.32
N ILE A 3 10.79 14.53 -25.50
CA ILE A 3 9.64 14.20 -26.32
C ILE A 3 8.47 14.92 -25.63
N GLU A 4 7.86 15.89 -26.31
CA GLU A 4 6.57 16.42 -25.90
C GLU A 4 5.64 15.23 -25.77
N ASN A 5 5.35 14.80 -24.54
CA ASN A 5 4.27 13.86 -24.31
C ASN A 5 3.01 14.55 -24.82
N SER A 6 2.52 14.12 -25.99
CA SER A 6 1.18 14.46 -26.44
C SER A 6 0.25 14.09 -25.29
N GLN A 7 -0.30 15.10 -24.60
CA GLN A 7 -1.13 14.88 -23.42
C GLN A 7 -2.30 13.98 -23.84
N ILE A 8 -2.33 12.76 -23.33
CA ILE A 8 -3.45 11.86 -23.59
C ILE A 8 -4.67 12.44 -22.90
N ASN A 9 -5.69 12.72 -23.70
CA ASN A 9 -6.93 13.28 -23.19
C ASN A 9 -7.62 12.28 -22.25
N PRO A 10 -8.14 12.75 -21.11
CA PRO A 10 -8.91 11.90 -20.23
C PRO A 10 -10.20 11.43 -20.94
N PRO A 11 -10.58 10.15 -20.82
CA PRO A 11 -11.84 9.63 -21.31
C PRO A 11 -13.05 10.43 -20.79
N PRO A 12 -14.10 10.64 -21.60
CA PRO A 12 -15.32 11.33 -21.17
C PRO A 12 -16.03 10.68 -19.98
N ILE A 13 -15.84 9.36 -19.79
CA ILE A 13 -16.44 8.57 -18.72
C ILE A 13 -15.82 8.85 -17.34
N TRP A 14 -14.64 9.47 -17.28
CA TRP A 14 -14.02 9.84 -16.02
C TRP A 14 -14.77 11.00 -15.37
N THR A 15 -14.88 10.91 -14.05
CA THR A 15 -15.39 11.99 -13.20
C THR A 15 -14.44 13.20 -13.20
N GLU A 16 -14.91 14.35 -12.73
CA GLU A 16 -14.10 15.57 -12.67
C GLU A 16 -12.86 15.38 -11.78
N GLN A 17 -12.98 14.67 -10.65
CA GLN A 17 -11.84 14.37 -9.80
C GLN A 17 -10.84 13.41 -10.46
N GLU A 18 -11.29 12.43 -11.23
CA GLU A 18 -10.39 11.52 -11.97
C GLU A 18 -9.65 12.25 -13.09
N LYS A 19 -10.33 13.15 -13.81
CA LYS A 19 -9.69 14.05 -14.78
C LYS A 19 -8.64 14.93 -14.12
N TRP A 20 -8.95 15.47 -12.93
CA TRP A 20 -8.00 16.27 -12.14
C TRP A 20 -6.77 15.43 -11.71
N VAL A 21 -6.99 14.22 -11.18
CA VAL A 21 -5.90 13.30 -10.81
C VAL A 21 -5.02 13.02 -12.03
N TRP A 22 -5.61 12.68 -13.18
CA TRP A 22 -4.85 12.44 -14.40
C TRP A 22 -4.05 13.67 -14.86
N GLY A 23 -4.65 14.86 -14.79
CA GLY A 23 -3.97 16.12 -15.11
C GLY A 23 -2.74 16.39 -14.24
N LYS A 24 -2.74 15.92 -12.99
CA LYS A 24 -1.57 15.96 -12.09
C LYS A 24 -0.55 14.87 -12.45
N LEU A 25 -1.00 13.62 -12.52
CA LEU A 25 -0.12 12.47 -12.74
C LEU A 25 0.60 12.51 -14.10
N SER A 26 -0.07 12.96 -15.16
CA SER A 26 0.53 13.11 -16.50
C SER A 26 1.66 14.14 -16.56
N LYS A 27 1.70 15.09 -15.60
CA LYS A 27 2.79 16.06 -15.41
C LYS A 27 3.85 15.57 -14.41
N GLY A 28 3.64 14.38 -13.84
CA GLY A 28 4.51 13.79 -12.83
C GLY A 28 4.32 14.37 -11.43
N GLU A 29 3.29 15.18 -11.23
CA GLU A 29 2.91 15.76 -9.95
C GLU A 29 2.18 14.75 -9.07
N ILE A 30 2.08 15.05 -7.77
CA ILE A 30 1.30 14.26 -6.82
C ILE A 30 -0.14 14.76 -6.85
N ALA A 31 -1.09 13.84 -7.00
CA ALA A 31 -2.51 14.15 -6.85
C ALA A 31 -2.89 14.04 -5.36
N ASP A 32 -2.87 15.16 -4.65
CA ASP A 32 -3.14 15.21 -3.20
C ASP A 32 -4.47 15.92 -2.88
N PHE A 33 -5.48 15.12 -2.53
CA PHE A 33 -6.82 15.56 -2.15
C PHE A 33 -6.87 16.32 -0.82
N THR A 34 -5.79 16.31 -0.02
CA THR A 34 -5.75 17.00 1.28
C THR A 34 -5.34 18.48 1.16
N THR A 35 -4.83 18.88 0.00
CA THR A 35 -4.35 20.25 -0.28
C THR A 35 -5.49 21.24 -0.41
N LYS A 36 -5.18 22.52 -0.12
CA LYS A 36 -6.12 23.63 -0.36
C LYS A 36 -6.51 23.74 -1.84
N GLU A 37 -5.56 23.53 -2.75
CA GLU A 37 -5.78 23.52 -4.20
C GLU A 37 -6.85 22.50 -4.60
N ALA A 38 -6.73 21.25 -4.14
CA ALA A 38 -7.72 20.22 -4.42
C ALA A 38 -9.08 20.58 -3.82
N LYS A 39 -9.10 21.12 -2.59
CA LYS A 39 -10.34 21.50 -1.90
C LYS A 39 -11.10 22.60 -2.62
N GLU A 40 -10.41 23.63 -3.11
CA GLU A 40 -11.01 24.72 -3.88
C GLU A 40 -11.39 24.27 -5.29
N GLY A 41 -10.51 23.54 -5.99
CA GLY A 41 -10.73 23.12 -7.37
C GLY A 41 -11.80 22.05 -7.56
N LEU A 42 -12.03 21.20 -6.55
CA LEU A 42 -13.02 20.12 -6.59
C LEU A 42 -14.20 20.33 -5.64
N GLY A 43 -14.26 21.48 -4.95
CA GLY A 43 -15.32 21.79 -3.99
C GLY A 43 -15.39 20.80 -2.81
N ILE A 44 -14.25 20.29 -2.34
CA ILE A 44 -14.19 19.37 -1.18
C ILE A 44 -14.53 20.17 0.08
N ARG A 45 -15.59 19.76 0.79
CA ARG A 45 -15.99 20.39 2.05
C ARG A 45 -14.89 20.23 3.10
N THR A 46 -14.60 21.31 3.81
CA THR A 46 -13.50 21.39 4.79
C THR A 46 -13.94 21.13 6.22
N ASP A 47 -15.19 20.70 6.46
CA ASP A 47 -15.57 20.33 7.81
C ASP A 47 -14.89 19.01 8.19
N ASP A 48 -14.32 18.96 9.39
CA ASP A 48 -13.55 17.82 9.88
C ASP A 48 -14.44 16.58 10.15
N SER A 49 -15.77 16.72 10.08
CA SER A 49 -16.72 15.65 10.38
C SER A 49 -16.89 14.66 9.23
N GLN A 50 -16.57 15.06 7.99
CA GLN A 50 -16.51 14.19 6.81
C GLN A 50 -15.12 14.27 6.16
N LYS A 51 -14.14 13.63 6.82
CA LYS A 51 -12.79 13.38 6.25
C LYS A 51 -12.81 12.70 4.86
N TRP A 52 -13.91 12.06 4.49
CA TRP A 52 -14.12 11.37 3.21
C TRP A 52 -15.37 11.91 2.52
N SER A 53 -15.24 12.31 1.26
CA SER A 53 -16.32 12.87 0.44
C SER A 53 -16.40 12.21 -0.93
N GLU A 54 -17.56 12.27 -1.60
CA GLU A 54 -17.74 11.75 -2.96
C GLU A 54 -16.77 12.40 -3.98
N THR A 55 -16.32 13.62 -3.71
CA THR A 55 -15.33 14.35 -4.53
C THR A 55 -13.90 13.81 -4.42
N THR A 56 -13.64 12.88 -3.51
CA THR A 56 -12.36 12.16 -3.39
C THR A 56 -12.44 10.73 -3.92
N VAL A 57 -13.59 10.35 -4.47
CA VAL A 57 -13.82 8.97 -4.92
C VAL A 57 -13.15 8.73 -6.26
N LEU A 58 -12.34 7.68 -6.33
CA LEU A 58 -11.75 7.16 -7.56
C LEU A 58 -12.33 5.78 -7.86
N SER A 59 -12.74 5.56 -9.11
CA SER A 59 -13.24 4.27 -9.54
C SER A 59 -12.11 3.25 -9.75
N PRO A 60 -12.37 1.95 -9.56
CA PRO A 60 -11.44 0.90 -9.99
C PRO A 60 -11.13 0.98 -11.49
N ALA A 61 -12.11 1.33 -12.32
CA ALA A 61 -11.94 1.47 -13.77
C ALA A 61 -10.90 2.55 -14.13
N PHE A 62 -10.92 3.69 -13.44
CA PHE A 62 -9.89 4.72 -13.58
C PHE A 62 -8.50 4.19 -13.22
N LEU A 63 -8.36 3.57 -12.05
CA LEU A 63 -7.07 3.03 -11.57
C LEU A 63 -6.53 1.95 -12.51
N GLN A 64 -7.38 1.01 -12.93
CA GLN A 64 -7.05 -0.02 -13.91
C GLN A 64 -6.62 0.59 -15.24
N THR A 65 -7.31 1.63 -15.71
CA THR A 65 -6.94 2.31 -16.96
C THR A 65 -5.54 2.90 -16.89
N ILE A 66 -5.22 3.69 -15.86
CA ILE A 66 -3.91 4.36 -15.76
C ILE A 66 -2.76 3.39 -15.45
N LEU A 67 -3.05 2.23 -14.84
CA LEU A 67 -2.04 1.23 -14.48
C LEU A 67 -1.80 0.17 -15.58
N LEU A 68 -2.83 -0.18 -16.35
CA LEU A 68 -2.82 -1.36 -17.23
C LEU A 68 -2.99 -1.03 -18.71
N ASN A 69 -3.57 0.11 -19.08
CA ASN A 69 -3.80 0.46 -20.48
C ASN A 69 -2.60 1.23 -21.04
N ASP A 70 -1.96 0.71 -22.10
CA ASP A 70 -0.67 1.16 -22.61
C ASP A 70 -0.59 2.67 -22.90
N PRO A 71 -1.54 3.32 -23.60
CA PRO A 71 -1.45 4.75 -23.85
C PRO A 71 -1.31 5.54 -22.55
N TYR A 72 -2.14 5.27 -21.54
CA TYR A 72 -2.09 5.96 -20.25
C TYR A 72 -0.83 5.60 -19.46
N ARG A 73 -0.46 4.32 -19.45
CA ARG A 73 0.72 3.82 -18.72
C ARG A 73 2.02 4.42 -19.28
N GLU A 74 2.12 4.57 -20.60
CA GLU A 74 3.28 5.14 -21.29
C GLU A 74 3.34 6.66 -21.13
N ALA A 75 2.19 7.33 -21.06
CA ALA A 75 2.11 8.76 -20.81
C ALA A 75 2.51 9.16 -19.37
N LEU A 76 2.56 8.22 -18.42
CA LEU A 76 3.01 8.48 -17.06
C LEU A 76 4.54 8.69 -17.00
N PRO A 77 5.00 9.82 -16.42
CA PRO A 77 6.41 10.03 -16.13
C PRO A 77 6.98 8.97 -15.17
N TRP A 78 8.31 8.94 -15.02
CA TRP A 78 9.00 8.01 -14.11
C TRP A 78 8.56 8.12 -12.64
N SER A 79 7.97 9.26 -12.24
CA SER A 79 7.38 9.42 -10.91
C SER A 79 6.19 8.48 -10.67
N GLY A 80 5.53 8.00 -11.73
CA GLY A 80 4.44 7.04 -11.66
C GLY A 80 3.15 7.61 -11.08
N VAL A 81 2.36 6.73 -10.46
CA VAL A 81 1.07 7.08 -9.86
C VAL A 81 1.30 7.44 -8.41
N LYS A 82 1.06 8.69 -8.04
CA LYS A 82 1.17 9.19 -6.66
C LYS A 82 -0.10 9.92 -6.26
N ILE A 83 -0.93 9.24 -5.47
CA ILE A 83 -2.23 9.71 -5.04
C ILE A 83 -2.26 9.75 -3.50
N ILE A 84 -2.79 10.84 -2.95
CA ILE A 84 -2.95 11.04 -1.51
C ILE A 84 -4.40 11.39 -1.19
N GLY A 85 -5.02 10.68 -0.25
CA GLY A 85 -6.35 11.04 0.26
C GLY A 85 -7.54 10.60 -0.61
N ALA A 86 -7.36 9.62 -1.51
CA ALA A 86 -8.44 9.11 -2.33
C ALA A 86 -9.31 8.08 -1.58
N TRP A 87 -10.58 7.97 -1.97
CA TRP A 87 -11.54 7.00 -1.47
C TRP A 87 -11.95 6.01 -2.56
N ILE A 88 -11.71 4.73 -2.35
CA ILE A 88 -12.05 3.64 -3.28
C ILE A 88 -13.16 2.83 -2.61
N LYS A 89 -14.38 2.98 -3.14
CA LYS A 89 -15.60 2.39 -2.57
C LYS A 89 -15.91 1.00 -3.09
N GLU A 90 -15.39 0.66 -4.27
CA GLU A 90 -15.62 -0.60 -4.98
C GLU A 90 -14.37 -1.49 -4.93
N PRO A 91 -14.50 -2.81 -5.14
CA PRO A 91 -13.36 -3.73 -5.18
C PRO A 91 -12.31 -3.32 -6.24
N LEU A 92 -11.03 -3.50 -5.93
CA LEU A 92 -9.93 -3.23 -6.85
C LEU A 92 -9.17 -4.52 -7.15
N PHE A 93 -9.38 -5.04 -8.36
CA PHE A 93 -8.75 -6.25 -8.88
C PHE A 93 -7.60 -5.88 -9.82
N LEU A 94 -6.38 -6.27 -9.45
CA LEU A 94 -5.13 -6.07 -10.18
C LEU A 94 -4.24 -7.33 -10.09
N GLU A 95 -4.88 -8.50 -10.07
CA GLU A 95 -4.22 -9.81 -10.10
C GLU A 95 -3.28 -9.92 -11.30
N ASP A 96 -2.08 -10.46 -11.05
CA ASP A 96 -1.02 -10.66 -12.05
C ASP A 96 -0.59 -9.41 -12.83
N ALA A 97 -1.04 -8.22 -12.40
CA ALA A 97 -0.71 -6.97 -13.05
C ALA A 97 0.81 -6.73 -13.05
N VAL A 98 1.28 -5.99 -14.05
CA VAL A 98 2.69 -5.57 -14.15
C VAL A 98 2.75 -4.06 -14.13
N PHE A 99 3.17 -3.49 -13.00
CA PHE A 99 3.32 -2.04 -12.91
C PHE A 99 4.65 -1.60 -13.51
N GLY A 100 4.56 -0.78 -14.56
CA GLY A 100 5.73 -0.19 -15.22
C GLY A 100 6.32 1.03 -14.49
N ARG A 101 5.67 1.48 -13.42
CA ARG A 101 6.02 2.69 -12.65
C ARG A 101 5.71 2.50 -11.14
N PRO A 102 6.27 3.34 -10.25
CA PRO A 102 5.89 3.36 -8.84
C PRO A 102 4.39 3.58 -8.64
N TRP A 103 3.82 2.97 -7.59
CA TRP A 103 2.40 3.12 -7.24
C TRP A 103 2.24 3.50 -5.76
N TRP A 104 1.89 4.76 -5.50
CA TRP A 104 1.64 5.30 -4.17
C TRP A 104 0.17 5.68 -4.03
N MET A 105 -0.50 5.04 -3.09
CA MET A 105 -1.86 5.31 -2.64
C MET A 105 -1.80 5.59 -1.15
N ASN A 106 -1.29 6.76 -0.78
CA ASN A 106 -1.01 7.11 0.62
C ASN A 106 -2.20 7.81 1.26
N LYS A 107 -2.47 7.52 2.53
CA LYS A 107 -3.61 8.10 3.26
C LYS A 107 -4.94 7.94 2.49
N CYS A 108 -5.05 6.89 1.68
CA CYS A 108 -6.25 6.55 0.93
C CYS A 108 -7.15 5.61 1.76
N ARG A 109 -8.40 5.46 1.36
CA ARG A 109 -9.34 4.52 1.98
C ARG A 109 -9.86 3.52 0.95
N PHE A 110 -9.81 2.25 1.30
CA PHE A 110 -10.36 1.15 0.51
C PHE A 110 -11.49 0.49 1.32
N GLU A 111 -12.72 0.57 0.84
CA GLU A 111 -13.89 0.03 1.55
C GLU A 111 -14.12 -1.45 1.29
N LYS A 112 -13.66 -1.92 0.14
CA LYS A 112 -13.83 -3.28 -0.35
C LYS A 112 -12.48 -3.90 -0.64
N GLU A 113 -12.52 -5.18 -0.96
CA GLU A 113 -11.33 -5.98 -1.15
C GLU A 113 -10.41 -5.40 -2.22
N VAL A 114 -9.11 -5.53 -1.99
CA VAL A 114 -8.07 -5.18 -2.95
C VAL A 114 -7.24 -6.43 -3.21
N VAL A 115 -7.18 -6.85 -4.46
CA VAL A 115 -6.47 -8.07 -4.86
C VAL A 115 -5.31 -7.70 -5.77
N LEU A 116 -4.11 -7.91 -5.24
CA LEU A 116 -2.81 -7.71 -5.89
C LEU A 116 -2.05 -9.04 -5.98
N SER A 117 -2.77 -10.17 -5.91
CA SER A 117 -2.17 -11.50 -5.96
C SER A 117 -1.38 -11.66 -7.26
N GLY A 118 -0.13 -12.13 -7.18
CA GLY A 118 0.75 -12.31 -8.35
C GLY A 118 1.28 -11.02 -8.97
N LEU A 119 0.96 -9.84 -8.43
CA LEU A 119 1.44 -8.53 -8.91
C LEU A 119 2.96 -8.54 -9.08
N ARG A 120 3.47 -7.96 -10.18
CA ARG A 120 4.91 -7.81 -10.43
C ARG A 120 5.25 -6.36 -10.71
N THR A 121 6.22 -5.83 -9.98
CA THR A 121 6.74 -4.48 -10.25
C THR A 121 8.22 -4.43 -9.88
N PRO A 122 9.09 -3.79 -10.68
CA PRO A 122 10.45 -3.50 -10.25
C PRO A 122 10.51 -2.30 -9.28
N TRP A 123 9.38 -1.64 -9.03
CA TRP A 123 9.30 -0.40 -8.28
C TRP A 123 8.73 -0.60 -6.88
N SER A 124 8.86 0.44 -6.06
CA SER A 124 8.22 0.52 -4.73
C SER A 124 6.71 0.72 -4.83
N ILE A 125 6.01 0.16 -3.84
CA ILE A 125 4.58 0.38 -3.58
C ILE A 125 4.45 1.08 -2.23
N SER A 126 3.63 2.13 -2.16
CA SER A 126 3.36 2.83 -0.91
C SER A 126 1.86 2.90 -0.65
N LEU A 127 1.45 2.35 0.48
CA LEU A 127 0.11 2.37 1.06
C LEU A 127 0.13 3.07 2.43
N LYS A 128 1.13 3.92 2.64
CA LYS A 128 1.44 4.57 3.92
C LYS A 128 0.24 5.36 4.41
N GLY A 129 -0.17 5.13 5.65
CA GLY A 129 -1.26 5.85 6.29
C GLY A 129 -2.66 5.54 5.75
N SER A 130 -2.79 4.55 4.85
CA SER A 130 -4.07 4.20 4.24
C SER A 130 -4.92 3.31 5.16
N ILE A 131 -6.22 3.28 4.89
CA ILE A 131 -7.21 2.52 5.65
C ILE A 131 -7.81 1.45 4.75
N PHE A 132 -7.78 0.19 5.19
CA PHE A 132 -8.40 -0.94 4.52
C PHE A 132 -9.51 -1.49 5.41
N SER A 133 -10.75 -1.25 5.00
CA SER A 133 -11.96 -1.72 5.68
C SER A 133 -12.26 -3.21 5.38
N ALA A 134 -11.63 -3.76 4.34
CA ALA A 134 -11.75 -5.12 3.85
C ALA A 134 -10.36 -5.72 3.54
N ALA A 135 -10.33 -6.98 3.12
CA ALA A 135 -9.08 -7.72 2.92
C ALA A 135 -8.20 -7.12 1.81
N LEU A 136 -6.88 -7.18 2.03
CA LEU A 136 -5.86 -6.92 1.01
C LEU A 136 -5.08 -8.22 0.78
N SER A 137 -5.03 -8.68 -0.47
CA SER A 137 -4.19 -9.81 -0.89
C SER A 137 -3.01 -9.35 -1.73
N LEU A 138 -1.81 -9.71 -1.30
CA LEU A 138 -0.51 -9.60 -1.98
C LEU A 138 0.13 -10.99 -2.13
N LEU A 139 -0.69 -12.04 -2.13
CA LEU A 139 -0.28 -13.42 -2.31
C LEU A 139 0.63 -13.57 -3.54
N ASN A 140 1.83 -14.13 -3.38
CA ASN A 140 2.82 -14.32 -4.45
C ASN A 140 3.28 -13.04 -5.18
N ALA A 141 2.96 -11.84 -4.67
CA ALA A 141 3.39 -10.60 -5.30
C ALA A 141 4.92 -10.43 -5.24
N LYS A 142 5.48 -9.71 -6.21
CA LYS A 142 6.91 -9.41 -6.33
C LYS A 142 7.10 -7.90 -6.48
N VAL A 143 7.66 -7.28 -5.44
CA VAL A 143 7.95 -5.86 -5.36
C VAL A 143 9.47 -5.67 -5.40
N GLY A 144 9.96 -5.07 -6.48
CA GLY A 144 11.39 -4.86 -6.73
C GLY A 144 11.99 -3.72 -5.91
N GLY A 145 11.16 -2.86 -5.35
CA GLY A 145 11.56 -1.84 -4.37
C GLY A 145 11.02 -2.13 -2.98
N THR A 146 10.75 -1.06 -2.24
CA THR A 146 10.16 -1.09 -0.90
C THR A 146 8.64 -1.22 -0.96
N LEU A 147 8.05 -2.02 -0.06
CA LEU A 147 6.61 -2.02 0.22
C LEU A 147 6.35 -1.29 1.54
N ASN A 148 5.66 -0.15 1.49
CA ASN A 148 5.44 0.70 2.66
C ASN A 148 3.96 0.73 3.07
N MET A 149 3.66 0.20 4.25
CA MET A 149 2.38 0.22 4.95
C MET A 149 2.52 0.89 6.33
N GLY A 150 3.48 1.80 6.50
CA GLY A 150 3.66 2.50 7.77
C GLY A 150 2.45 3.38 8.12
N GLY A 151 2.02 3.35 9.38
CA GLY A 151 0.88 4.10 9.91
C GLY A 151 -0.49 3.77 9.31
N SER A 152 -0.61 2.69 8.54
CA SER A 152 -1.89 2.26 7.96
C SER A 152 -2.77 1.54 8.98
N THR A 153 -4.07 1.45 8.69
CA THR A 153 -5.04 0.70 9.50
C THR A 153 -5.69 -0.38 8.64
N PHE A 154 -5.60 -1.64 9.08
CA PHE A 154 -6.29 -2.79 8.50
C PHE A 154 -7.29 -3.34 9.51
N THR A 155 -8.58 -3.34 9.15
CA THR A 155 -9.65 -3.92 9.98
C THR A 155 -10.07 -5.31 9.50
N SER A 156 -9.29 -5.89 8.59
CA SER A 156 -9.55 -7.18 7.93
C SER A 156 -8.21 -7.85 7.55
N PRO A 157 -8.20 -9.16 7.28
CA PRO A 157 -6.97 -9.90 7.05
C PRO A 157 -6.11 -9.33 5.91
N LEU A 158 -4.80 -9.27 6.16
CA LEU A 158 -3.77 -8.92 5.20
C LEU A 158 -3.00 -10.18 4.80
N ASN A 159 -3.20 -10.63 3.56
CA ASN A 159 -2.53 -11.80 3.04
C ASN A 159 -1.28 -11.42 2.24
N MET A 160 -0.10 -11.72 2.76
CA MET A 160 1.20 -11.54 2.13
C MET A 160 1.98 -12.86 2.04
N ASN A 161 1.26 -13.99 1.99
CA ASN A 161 1.88 -15.30 1.83
C ASN A 161 2.72 -15.33 0.54
N SER A 162 3.96 -15.81 0.67
CA SER A 162 4.93 -15.93 -0.43
C SER A 162 5.22 -14.60 -1.15
N LEU A 163 4.93 -13.46 -0.50
CA LEU A 163 5.32 -12.14 -0.97
C LEU A 163 6.84 -12.05 -1.08
N LYS A 164 7.34 -11.43 -2.15
CA LYS A 164 8.75 -11.05 -2.29
C LYS A 164 8.89 -9.53 -2.36
N VAL A 165 9.70 -8.97 -1.47
CA VAL A 165 10.11 -7.56 -1.47
C VAL A 165 11.63 -7.51 -1.55
N GLU A 166 12.20 -6.91 -2.58
CA GLU A 166 13.67 -6.89 -2.75
C GLU A 166 14.36 -5.94 -1.77
N GLU A 167 13.69 -4.87 -1.36
CA GLU A 167 14.20 -3.93 -0.36
C GLU A 167 13.49 -4.15 0.99
N HIS A 168 12.78 -3.13 1.49
CA HIS A 168 12.21 -3.12 2.83
C HIS A 168 10.70 -3.34 2.82
N LEU A 169 10.19 -4.01 3.85
CA LEU A 169 8.77 -4.05 4.17
C LEU A 169 8.54 -3.24 5.44
N PHE A 170 7.86 -2.10 5.30
CA PHE A 170 7.54 -1.22 6.43
C PHE A 170 6.08 -1.41 6.85
N MET A 171 5.89 -1.80 8.10
CA MET A 171 4.61 -1.98 8.80
C MET A 171 4.64 -1.24 10.15
N ASN A 172 5.42 -0.16 10.24
CA ASN A 172 5.77 0.57 11.46
C ASN A 172 4.89 1.82 11.68
N GLY A 173 5.20 2.61 12.71
CA GLY A 173 4.69 3.99 12.82
C GLY A 173 3.23 4.07 13.26
N LYS A 174 2.86 3.29 14.28
CA LYS A 174 1.49 3.19 14.83
C LYS A 174 0.50 2.61 13.81
N ALA A 175 0.98 1.74 12.93
CA ALA A 175 0.10 0.98 12.07
C ALA A 175 -0.69 -0.03 12.91
N GLN A 176 -1.91 -0.32 12.49
CA GLN A 176 -2.82 -1.25 13.18
C GLN A 176 -3.19 -2.37 12.21
N PHE A 177 -2.96 -3.61 12.61
CA PHE A 177 -3.28 -4.80 11.83
C PHE A 177 -4.13 -5.76 12.67
N THR A 178 -5.09 -6.43 12.02
CA THR A 178 -5.77 -7.58 12.61
C THR A 178 -4.96 -8.84 12.34
N GLU A 179 -5.40 -9.69 11.40
CA GLU A 179 -4.68 -10.89 10.99
C GLU A 179 -3.70 -10.57 9.86
N VAL A 180 -2.49 -11.10 9.95
CA VAL A 180 -1.43 -10.92 8.94
C VAL A 180 -0.79 -12.26 8.63
N ASN A 181 -0.81 -12.63 7.35
CA ASN A 181 -0.15 -13.83 6.84
C ASN A 181 1.12 -13.45 6.08
N LEU A 182 2.29 -13.79 6.62
CA LEU A 182 3.61 -13.63 6.00
C LEU A 182 4.29 -14.99 5.76
N VAL A 183 3.53 -16.09 5.70
CA VAL A 183 4.09 -17.43 5.46
C VAL A 183 4.97 -17.43 4.22
N ALA A 184 6.19 -17.92 4.36
CA ALA A 184 7.16 -18.06 3.27
C ALA A 184 7.48 -16.76 2.49
N ALA A 185 7.12 -15.58 3.04
CA ALA A 185 7.48 -14.32 2.44
C ALA A 185 9.01 -14.09 2.52
N LYS A 186 9.53 -13.23 1.65
CA LYS A 186 10.95 -12.90 1.54
C LYS A 186 11.15 -11.40 1.48
N VAL A 187 11.90 -10.86 2.42
CA VAL A 187 12.25 -9.44 2.50
C VAL A 187 13.77 -9.30 2.35
N GLY A 188 14.21 -8.60 1.30
CA GLY A 188 15.62 -8.49 0.95
C GLY A 188 16.43 -7.53 1.83
N GLY A 189 15.75 -6.64 2.56
CA GLY A 189 16.32 -5.75 3.56
C GLY A 189 15.64 -5.93 4.92
N THR A 190 15.05 -4.86 5.43
CA THR A 190 14.44 -4.80 6.77
C THR A 190 12.94 -5.06 6.69
N LEU A 191 12.44 -5.89 7.61
CA LEU A 191 11.04 -5.91 7.98
C LEU A 191 10.87 -5.10 9.27
N ASP A 192 10.21 -3.94 9.18
CA ASP A 192 10.03 -3.04 10.32
C ASP A 192 8.57 -2.97 10.75
N MET A 193 8.28 -3.52 11.91
CA MET A 193 6.98 -3.52 12.58
C MET A 193 6.96 -2.59 13.81
N GLY A 194 8.01 -1.76 13.99
CA GLY A 194 8.22 -0.99 15.20
C GLY A 194 7.08 -0.02 15.53
N GLY A 195 6.66 -0.02 16.79
CA GLY A 195 5.62 0.87 17.31
C GLY A 195 4.20 0.62 16.78
N SER A 196 3.95 -0.53 16.13
CA SER A 196 2.64 -0.91 15.57
C SER A 196 1.89 -1.91 16.46
N THR A 197 0.59 -2.06 16.24
CA THR A 197 -0.25 -3.02 16.97
C THR A 197 -0.78 -4.11 16.05
N PHE A 198 -0.69 -5.35 16.50
CA PHE A 198 -1.23 -6.54 15.84
C PHE A 198 -2.25 -7.19 16.77
N THR A 199 -3.53 -7.11 16.41
CA THR A 199 -4.62 -7.59 17.27
C THR A 199 -5.08 -9.01 16.98
N GLY A 200 -4.86 -9.48 15.74
CA GLY A 200 -5.12 -10.86 15.32
C GLY A 200 -3.84 -11.69 15.23
N PHE A 201 -3.97 -12.88 14.64
CA PHE A 201 -2.85 -13.79 14.46
C PHE A 201 -1.82 -13.21 13.46
N LEU A 202 -0.56 -13.17 13.87
CA LEU A 202 0.57 -12.84 13.00
C LEU A 202 1.34 -14.13 12.69
N GLU A 203 1.19 -14.58 11.45
CA GLU A 203 1.79 -15.80 10.96
C GLU A 203 3.06 -15.50 10.14
N MET A 204 4.22 -15.86 10.66
CA MET A 204 5.53 -15.66 10.03
C MET A 204 6.30 -16.97 9.80
N ASN A 205 5.59 -18.10 9.74
CA ASN A 205 6.18 -19.40 9.46
C ASN A 205 6.99 -19.35 8.15
N ARG A 206 8.26 -19.79 8.22
CA ARG A 206 9.22 -19.80 7.08
C ARG A 206 9.48 -18.43 6.44
N LEU A 207 9.17 -17.32 7.13
CA LEU A 207 9.55 -15.98 6.69
C LEU A 207 11.09 -15.87 6.61
N GLU A 208 11.60 -15.24 5.54
CA GLU A 208 13.02 -14.92 5.38
C GLU A 208 13.21 -13.40 5.31
N VAL A 209 13.91 -12.83 6.28
CA VAL A 209 14.34 -11.42 6.30
C VAL A 209 15.87 -11.40 6.18
N ARG A 210 16.40 -10.91 5.06
CA ARG A 210 17.87 -10.87 4.86
C ARG A 210 18.57 -9.89 5.80
N GLY A 211 17.92 -8.78 6.11
CA GLY A 211 18.42 -7.76 7.03
C GLY A 211 17.89 -7.97 8.44
N THR A 212 17.30 -6.92 8.98
CA THR A 212 16.80 -6.86 10.36
C THR A 212 15.29 -7.06 10.41
N LEU A 213 14.80 -7.81 11.40
CA LEU A 213 13.41 -7.82 11.81
C LEU A 213 13.27 -6.94 13.05
N ASN A 214 12.61 -5.78 12.91
CA ASN A 214 12.38 -4.86 14.01
C ASN A 214 10.93 -4.94 14.52
N MET A 215 10.78 -5.28 15.79
CA MET A 215 9.51 -5.34 16.54
C MET A 215 9.62 -4.46 17.81
N GLY A 216 10.48 -3.44 17.78
CA GLY A 216 10.66 -2.53 18.92
C GLY A 216 9.40 -1.72 19.21
N GLY A 217 8.96 -1.70 20.48
CA GLY A 217 7.80 -0.92 20.92
C GLY A 217 6.45 -1.30 20.31
N SER A 218 6.35 -2.45 19.62
CA SER A 218 5.09 -2.95 19.08
C SER A 218 4.31 -3.79 20.08
N THR A 219 3.00 -3.89 19.89
CA THR A 219 2.09 -4.68 20.73
C THR A 219 1.45 -5.78 19.91
N PHE A 220 1.58 -7.03 20.34
CA PHE A 220 0.96 -8.22 19.75
C PHE A 220 -0.04 -8.79 20.76
N THR A 221 -1.34 -8.54 20.54
CA THR A 221 -2.41 -9.09 21.41
C THR A 221 -2.97 -10.40 20.88
N GLY A 222 -2.77 -10.70 19.59
CA GLY A 222 -3.00 -12.03 19.03
C GLY A 222 -1.73 -12.89 19.07
N PRO A 223 -1.84 -14.20 18.75
CA PRO A 223 -0.68 -15.09 18.76
C PRO A 223 0.32 -14.74 17.65
N LEU A 224 1.58 -15.01 17.92
CA LEU A 224 2.70 -14.78 17.00
C LEU A 224 3.39 -16.10 16.67
N ASN A 225 3.29 -16.56 15.42
CA ASN A 225 4.01 -17.74 14.94
C ASN A 225 5.29 -17.31 14.19
N MET A 226 6.45 -17.78 14.64
CA MET A 226 7.75 -17.52 14.00
C MET A 226 8.52 -18.81 13.66
N ASN A 227 7.80 -19.92 13.46
CA ASN A 227 8.41 -21.22 13.26
C ASN A 227 9.23 -21.22 11.95
N SER A 228 10.47 -21.68 12.00
CA SER A 228 11.42 -21.63 10.87
C SER A 228 11.71 -20.22 10.30
N LEU A 229 11.48 -19.15 11.08
CA LEU A 229 11.88 -17.79 10.73
C LEU A 229 13.40 -17.70 10.53
N LYS A 230 13.83 -17.00 9.48
CA LYS A 230 15.24 -16.66 9.25
C LYS A 230 15.43 -15.16 9.22
N VAL A 231 16.32 -14.66 10.06
CA VAL A 231 16.74 -13.25 10.09
C VAL A 231 18.25 -13.20 9.88
N GLY A 232 18.70 -12.52 8.82
CA GLY A 232 20.11 -12.51 8.42
C GLY A 232 20.99 -11.57 9.25
N GLN A 233 20.38 -10.59 9.93
CA GLN A 233 21.07 -9.69 10.86
C GLN A 233 20.44 -9.80 12.25
N SER A 234 19.65 -8.81 12.67
CA SER A 234 19.15 -8.72 14.05
C SER A 234 17.65 -8.93 14.13
N LEU A 235 17.21 -9.62 15.18
CA LEU A 235 15.83 -9.62 15.67
C LEU A 235 15.75 -8.65 16.86
N LEU A 236 14.96 -7.59 16.73
CA LEU A 236 14.86 -6.53 17.74
C LEU A 236 13.48 -6.54 18.40
N MET A 237 13.41 -6.97 19.66
CA MET A 237 12.18 -7.03 20.47
C MET A 237 12.32 -6.14 21.72
N ARG A 238 12.73 -4.88 21.52
CA ARG A 238 13.09 -3.92 22.58
C ARG A 238 12.04 -2.82 22.75
N GLU A 239 12.37 -1.78 23.50
CA GLU A 239 11.56 -0.54 23.59
C GLU A 239 10.13 -0.77 24.08
N GLY A 240 9.94 -1.76 24.98
CA GLY A 240 8.63 -2.06 25.55
C GLY A 240 7.71 -2.86 24.64
N ALA A 241 8.26 -3.62 23.68
CA ALA A 241 7.48 -4.56 22.88
C ALA A 241 6.71 -5.56 23.77
N GLN A 242 5.46 -5.85 23.42
CA GLN A 242 4.54 -6.68 24.21
C GLN A 242 4.03 -7.85 23.37
N PHE A 243 4.04 -9.05 23.93
CA PHE A 243 3.62 -10.28 23.26
C PHE A 243 2.69 -11.08 24.18
N VAL A 244 1.51 -11.49 23.68
CA VAL A 244 0.60 -12.38 24.41
C VAL A 244 1.05 -13.84 24.31
N GLU A 245 1.35 -14.30 23.11
CA GLU A 245 1.76 -15.68 22.84
C GLU A 245 2.74 -15.71 21.68
N VAL A 246 3.80 -16.50 21.81
CA VAL A 246 4.82 -16.67 20.78
C VAL A 246 5.11 -18.16 20.59
N ASP A 247 4.86 -18.66 19.37
CA ASP A 247 5.28 -19.99 18.94
C ASP A 247 6.57 -19.90 18.11
N LEU A 248 7.51 -20.80 18.43
CA LEU A 248 8.82 -20.93 17.81
C LEU A 248 9.10 -22.37 17.30
N THR A 249 8.15 -23.29 17.45
CA THR A 249 8.37 -24.76 17.37
C THR A 249 8.19 -25.40 16.00
#